data_AF-A0ABD6S799-F1
#
_entry.id   AF-A0ABD6S799-F1
#
_cell.length_a   1.000
_cell.length_b   1.000
_cell.length_c   1.000
_cell.angle_alpha   90.00
_cell.angle_beta   90.00
_cell.angle_gamma   90.00
#
_symmetry.space_group_name_H-M   'P 1'
#
loop_
_entity.id
_entity.type
_entity.pdbx_description
1 polymer ?
#
loop_
_entity_poly.entity_id
_entity_poly.type
_entity_poly.pdbx_seq_one_letter_code
_entity_poly.pdbx_strand_id
1 'polypeptide(L)' 'MGTGIIVDTKFVKETKEAVFQGMVTAGINELQGDGLAVEVQYQMAVKDASGVCVYTAMLIGRRPE' A
#
# COMPACT_ATOMS: atom_id res chain seq x y z
N MET A 1 -1.95 -7.53 -22.79
CA MET A 1 -3.04 -7.31 -21.83
C MET A 1 -2.56 -6.24 -20.87
N GLY A 2 -3.05 -5.01 -21.03
CA GLY A 2 -2.63 -3.87 -20.21
C GLY A 2 -2.97 -4.10 -18.75
N THR A 3 -2.13 -3.65 -17.83
CA THR A 3 -2.31 -3.79 -16.37
C THR A 3 -3.48 -2.98 -15.80
N GLY A 4 -4.48 -2.61 -16.62
CA GLY A 4 -5.56 -1.69 -16.25
C GLY A 4 -5.09 -0.25 -16.02
N ILE A 5 -6.03 0.68 -16.04
CA ILE A 5 -5.78 2.11 -15.79
C ILE A 5 -5.67 2.32 -14.28
N ILE A 6 -4.67 3.09 -13.83
CA ILE A 6 -4.56 3.52 -12.43
C ILE A 6 -5.64 4.56 -12.16
N VAL A 7 -6.49 4.29 -11.16
CA VAL A 7 -7.62 5.13 -10.79
C VAL A 7 -7.38 5.82 -9.46
N ASP A 8 -6.76 5.13 -8.50
CA ASP A 8 -6.43 5.69 -7.20
C ASP A 8 -5.11 5.11 -6.67
N THR A 9 -4.43 5.87 -5.81
CA THR A 9 -3.21 5.43 -5.14
C THR A 9 -3.22 5.87 -3.69
N LYS A 10 -2.87 4.95 -2.77
CA LYS A 10 -2.71 5.24 -1.34
C LYS A 10 -1.31 4.89 -0.89
N PHE A 11 -0.72 5.76 -0.07
CA PHE A 11 0.60 5.54 0.50
C PHE A 11 0.49 5.33 2.01
N VAL A 12 1.03 4.22 2.49
CA VAL A 12 1.08 3.86 3.90
C VAL A 12 2.53 3.91 4.37
N LYS A 13 2.77 4.51 5.54
CA LYS A 13 4.10 4.61 6.15
C LYS A 13 3.99 4.54 7.66
N GLU A 14 4.73 3.62 8.27
CA GLU A 14 4.66 3.36 9.70
C GLU A 14 5.96 2.71 10.20
N THR A 15 6.32 2.93 11.47
CA THR A 15 7.52 2.32 12.09
C THR A 15 7.18 1.05 12.88
N LYS A 16 5.91 0.84 13.21
CA LYS A 16 5.41 -0.37 13.87
C LYS A 16 4.76 -1.32 12.87
N GLU A 17 5.35 -2.50 12.69
CA GLU A 17 4.88 -3.51 11.72
C GLU A 17 3.40 -3.90 11.90
N ALA A 18 2.95 -4.11 13.13
CA ALA A 18 1.56 -4.49 13.39
C ALA A 18 0.55 -3.39 12.98
N VAL A 19 0.92 -2.12 13.21
CA VAL A 19 0.10 -0.98 12.80
C VAL A 19 0.12 -0.85 11.28
N PHE A 20 1.30 -1.02 10.67
CA PHE A 20 1.47 -1.00 9.22
C PHE A 20 0.57 -2.02 8.51
N GLN A 21 0.58 -3.27 8.95
CA GLN A 21 -0.25 -4.33 8.36
C GLN A 21 -1.76 -4.01 8.48
N GLY A 22 -2.18 -3.44 9.62
CA GLY A 22 -3.56 -2.98 9.81
C GLY A 22 -3.95 -1.88 8.83
N MET A 23 -3.10 -0.87 8.66
CA MET A 23 -3.35 0.24 7.72
C MET A 23 -3.38 -0.23 6.27
N VAL A 24 -2.49 -1.15 5.88
CA VAL A 24 -2.49 -1.73 4.53
C VAL A 24 -3.77 -2.51 4.26
N THR A 25 -4.20 -3.35 5.22
CA THR A 25 -5.45 -4.12 5.08
C THR A 25 -6.67 -3.19 4.94
N ALA A 26 -6.74 -2.14 5.75
CA ALA A 26 -7.80 -1.13 5.64
C ALA A 26 -7.81 -0.45 4.27
N GLY A 27 -6.65 0.00 3.79
CA GLY A 27 -6.53 0.65 2.48
C GLY A 27 -6.90 -0.26 1.31
N ILE A 28 -6.55 -1.55 1.38
CA ILE A 28 -6.98 -2.55 0.39
C ILE A 28 -8.50 -2.70 0.38
N ASN A 29 -9.11 -2.87 1.56
CA ASN A 29 -10.56 -3.04 1.67
C ASN A 29 -11.33 -1.83 1.15
N GLU A 30 -10.82 -0.61 1.39
CA GLU A 30 -11.41 0.62 0.85
C GLU A 30 -11.39 0.61 -0.69
N LEU A 31 -10.23 0.37 -1.30
CA LEU A 31 -10.09 0.36 -2.77
C LEU A 31 -10.91 -0.76 -3.42
N GLN A 32 -10.99 -1.93 -2.78
CA GLN A 32 -11.84 -3.04 -3.24
C GLN A 32 -13.33 -2.72 -3.07
N GLY A 33 -13.71 -2.00 -1.99
CA GLY A 33 -15.07 -1.50 -1.78
C GLY A 33 -15.52 -0.56 -2.91
N ASP A 34 -14.59 0.18 -3.51
CA ASP A 34 -14.81 1.03 -4.69
C ASP A 34 -14.81 0.24 -6.03
N GLY A 35 -14.71 -1.09 -5.97
CA GLY A 35 -14.69 -1.99 -7.12
C GLY A 35 -13.37 -1.99 -7.89
N LEU A 36 -12.27 -1.57 -7.28
CA LEU A 36 -10.95 -1.52 -7.91
C LEU A 36 -10.18 -2.83 -7.67
N ALA A 37 -9.43 -3.27 -8.67
CA ALA A 37 -8.38 -4.25 -8.48
C ALA A 37 -7.20 -3.57 -7.77
N VAL A 38 -6.62 -4.18 -6.74
CA VAL A 38 -5.56 -3.55 -5.93
C VAL A 38 -4.22 -4.23 -6.19
N GLU A 39 -3.25 -3.45 -6.64
CA GLU A 39 -1.83 -3.82 -6.68
C GLU A 39 -1.13 -3.21 -5.46
N VAL A 40 -0.28 -3.99 -4.77
CA VAL A 40 0.43 -3.54 -3.57
C VAL A 40 1.93 -3.64 -3.78
N GLN A 41 2.62 -2.52 -3.56
CA GLN A 41 4.07 -2.45 -3.62
C GLN A 41 4.63 -2.14 -2.23
N TYR A 42 5.30 -3.11 -1.63
CA TYR A 42 5.92 -2.97 -0.30
C TYR A 42 7.37 -2.53 -0.40
N GLN A 43 7.78 -1.64 0.49
CA GLN A 43 9.17 -1.28 0.71
C GLN A 43 9.44 -1.15 2.20
N MET A 44 10.56 -1.70 2.66
CA MET A 44 11.05 -1.53 4.02
C MET A 44 12.43 -0.89 3.97
N ALA A 45 12.64 0.14 4.78
CA ALA A 45 13.92 0.81 4.89
C ALA A 45 14.26 1.07 6.36
N VAL A 46 15.53 0.90 6.73
CA VAL A 46 16.04 1.31 8.04
C VAL A 46 16.43 2.77 7.93
N LYS A 47 15.80 3.65 8.72
CA LYS A 47 15.85 5.09 8.50
C LYS A 47 17.04 5.78 9.17
N ASP A 48 17.71 5.14 10.14
CA ASP A 48 18.76 5.77 10.93
C ASP A 48 19.74 4.79 11.57
N ALA A 49 20.84 5.34 12.13
CA ALA A 49 21.84 4.60 12.92
C ALA A 49 21.28 4.03 14.23
N SER A 50 20.06 4.42 14.63
CA SER A 50 19.30 3.91 15.76
C SER A 50 18.63 2.56 15.48
N GLY A 51 18.62 2.11 14.22
CA GLY A 51 18.04 0.83 13.81
C GLY A 51 16.51 0.86 13.67
N VAL A 52 15.89 2.04 13.53
CA VAL A 52 14.44 2.13 13.37
C VAL A 52 14.02 1.71 11.97
N CYS A 53 13.27 0.60 11.88
CA CYS A 53 12.63 0.16 10.65
C CYS A 53 11.44 1.06 10.31
N VAL A 54 11.35 1.45 9.04
CA VAL A 54 10.19 2.12 8.45
C VAL A 54 9.62 1.20 7.39
N TYR A 55 8.37 0.84 7.57
CA TYR A 55 7.57 0.07 6.65
C TYR A 55 6.77 1.03 5.78
N THR A 56 6.80 0.81 4.47
CA THR A 56 6.07 1.60 3.48
C THR A 56 5.34 0.69 2.50
N ALA A 57 4.15 1.09 2.08
CA ALA A 57 3.41 0.44 1.02
C ALA A 57 2.77 1.49 0.11
N MET A 58 2.80 1.23 -1.19
CA MET A 58 1.97 1.92 -2.17
C MET A 58 0.87 0.97 -2.63
N LEU A 59 -0.38 1.34 -2.40
CA LEU A 59 -1.57 0.64 -2.87
C LEU A 59 -2.05 1.33 -4.14
N ILE A 60 -2.26 0.59 -5.21
CA ILE A 60 -2.66 1.11 -6.51
C ILE A 60 -3.99 0.46 -6.89
N GLY A 61 -5.07 1.25 -6.88
CA GLY A 61 -6.37 0.86 -7.37
C GLY A 61 -6.44 0.98 -8.89
N ARG A 62 -6.81 -0.10 -9.56
CA ARG A 62 -6.87 -0.22 -11.03
C ARG A 62 -8.26 -0.64 -11.49
N ARG A 63 -8.65 -0.17 -12.68
CA ARG A 63 -9.81 -0.68 -13.41
C ARG A 63 -9.37 -1.36 -14.71
N PRO A 64 -10.11 -2.38 -15.18
CA PRO A 64 -9.91 -2.90 -16.53
C PRO A 64 -10.12 -1.79 -17.56
N GLU A 65 -9.29 -1.80 -18.61
CA GLU A 65 -9.39 -0.92 -19.79
C GLU A 65 -10.68 -1.16 -20.59
#